data_AF-A0A9X5B5D1-F1
#
_entry.id   AF-A0A9X5B5D1-F1
#
_cell.length_a   1.000
_cell.length_b   1.000
_cell.length_c   1.000
_cell.angle_alpha   90.00
_cell.angle_beta   90.00
_cell.angle_gamma   90.00
#
_symmetry.space_group_name_H-M   'P 1'
#
loop_
_entity.id
_entity.type
_entity.pdbx_description
1 polymer ?
#
loop_
_entity_poly.entity_id
_entity_poly.type
_entity_poly.pdbx_seq_one_letter_code
_entity_poly.pdbx_strand_id
1 'polypeptide(L)'
;MNIHDERVEDVIENCNILLDKLSHYSQTDSTPEGRMISQLKWLKERAEAGSLDLPVDRRYIATLAYVFTEGSLRWLATSREEYVWTVEVYEKRLLSLTKHGSFLAKREYYPYVARCVDKLIGILRNASRPLSAEEKGCIRELNVLGDKLTREEIEPPLMIGNDYTNFREVYAPWECTIEDLPEGKAVSRVVSNFVFNGRRPQSWVTTEAADQETNF
;
A
#
# COMPACT_ATOMS: atom_id res chain seq x y z
N MET A 1 14.93 24.27 -9.34
CA MET A 1 13.48 24.03 -9.45
C MET A 1 13.17 22.95 -8.44
N ASN A 2 12.68 23.32 -7.25
CA ASN A 2 12.46 22.36 -6.17
C ASN A 2 11.15 21.65 -6.50
N ILE A 3 11.22 20.47 -7.12
CA ILE A 3 10.05 19.61 -7.23
C ILE A 3 9.75 19.19 -5.81
N HIS A 4 8.65 19.71 -5.29
CA HIS A 4 8.13 19.32 -4.01
C HIS A 4 7.72 17.85 -4.11
N ASP A 5 8.59 16.97 -3.64
CA ASP A 5 8.34 15.53 -3.66
C ASP A 5 7.40 15.17 -2.52
N GLU A 6 6.11 14.99 -2.84
CA GLU A 6 5.07 14.65 -1.86
C GLU A 6 5.43 13.41 -1.01
N ARG A 7 6.29 12.52 -1.50
CA ARG A 7 6.71 11.34 -0.74
C ARG A 7 7.48 11.72 0.52
N VAL A 8 8.22 12.84 0.48
CA VAL A 8 8.95 13.36 1.64
C VAL A 8 7.98 13.83 2.72
N GLU A 9 6.90 14.50 2.33
CA GLU A 9 5.84 14.90 3.26
C GLU A 9 5.10 13.69 3.82
N ASP A 10 4.75 12.73 2.97
CA ASP A 10 4.12 11.48 3.40
C ASP A 10 5.02 10.74 4.42
N VAL A 11 6.36 10.76 4.26
CA VAL A 11 7.29 10.22 5.26
C VAL A 11 7.16 10.97 6.59
N ILE A 12 7.16 12.30 6.58
CA ILE A 12 7.06 13.13 7.79
C ILE A 12 5.73 12.87 8.51
N GLU A 13 4.62 12.83 7.77
CA GLU A 13 3.28 12.57 8.31
C GLU A 13 3.22 11.20 9.01
N ASN A 14 3.62 10.13 8.32
CA ASN A 14 3.59 8.79 8.89
C ASN A 14 4.57 8.63 10.06
N CYS A 15 5.71 9.33 10.04
CA CYS A 15 6.61 9.37 11.20
C CYS A 15 5.97 10.06 12.41
N ASN A 16 5.30 11.19 12.21
CA ASN A 16 4.65 11.92 13.30
C ASN A 16 3.55 11.08 13.97
N ILE A 17 2.73 10.38 13.19
CA ILE A 17 1.66 9.51 13.71
C ILE A 17 2.23 8.39 14.59
N LEU A 18 3.26 7.69 14.11
CA LEU A 18 3.88 6.62 14.89
C LEU A 18 4.66 7.15 16.10
N LEU A 19 5.32 8.30 16.00
CA LEU A 19 6.01 8.93 17.12
C LEU A 19 5.04 9.35 18.22
N ASP A 20 3.86 9.85 17.87
CA ASP A 20 2.79 10.17 18.83
C ASP A 20 2.32 8.91 19.58
N LYS A 21 2.05 7.82 18.83
CA LYS A 21 1.68 6.51 19.41
C LYS A 21 2.77 5.96 20.35
N LEU A 22 4.04 6.28 20.08
CA LEU A 22 5.19 5.83 20.86
C LEU A 22 5.65 6.84 21.93
N SER A 23 4.94 7.95 22.14
CA SER A 23 5.37 9.07 22.97
C SER A 23 5.64 8.73 24.45
N HIS A 24 5.03 7.67 24.98
CA HIS A 24 5.23 7.21 26.35
C HIS A 24 6.46 6.29 26.53
N TYR A 25 7.11 5.88 25.45
CA TYR A 25 8.28 5.01 25.50
C TYR A 25 9.58 5.80 25.46
N SER A 26 10.61 5.26 26.12
CA SER A 26 11.94 5.86 26.07
C SER A 26 12.67 5.46 24.80
N GLN A 27 13.37 6.41 24.18
CA GLN A 27 14.27 6.14 23.06
C GLN A 27 15.51 5.38 23.56
N THR A 28 15.56 4.08 23.30
CA THR A 28 16.65 3.17 23.72
C THR A 28 16.84 2.05 22.69
N ASP A 29 18.02 1.46 22.59
CA ASP A 29 18.27 0.35 21.66
C ASP A 29 17.83 -1.02 22.20
N SER A 30 17.44 -1.09 23.47
CA SER A 30 17.09 -2.33 24.16
C SER A 30 15.68 -2.84 23.85
N THR A 31 14.75 -1.99 23.40
CA THR A 31 13.37 -2.39 23.09
C THR A 31 12.99 -2.11 21.63
N PRO A 32 12.02 -2.84 21.06
CA PRO A 32 11.50 -2.54 19.71
C PRO A 32 10.99 -1.10 19.57
N GLU A 33 10.28 -0.58 20.57
CA GLU A 33 9.70 0.76 20.61
C GLU A 33 10.80 1.82 20.59
N GLY A 34 11.80 1.67 21.46
CA GLY A 34 12.92 2.59 21.54
C GLY A 34 13.73 2.65 20.25
N ARG A 35 14.00 1.50 19.62
CA ARG A 35 14.66 1.42 18.31
C ARG A 35 13.81 2.06 17.22
N MET A 36 12.50 1.82 17.24
CA MET A 36 11.57 2.42 16.29
C MET A 36 11.51 3.94 16.44
N ILE A 37 11.49 4.48 17.66
CA ILE A 37 11.58 5.94 17.89
C ILE A 37 12.84 6.51 17.25
N SER A 38 14.02 5.89 17.46
CA SER A 38 15.27 6.33 16.83
C SER A 38 15.17 6.32 15.29
N GLN A 39 14.63 5.25 14.71
CA GLN A 39 14.44 5.11 13.27
C GLN A 39 13.49 6.17 12.68
N LEU A 40 12.37 6.45 13.36
CA LEU A 40 11.37 7.43 12.93
C LEU A 40 11.89 8.86 13.03
N LYS A 41 12.59 9.20 14.13
CA LYS A 41 13.23 10.51 14.28
C LYS A 41 14.27 10.73 13.19
N TRP A 42 15.12 9.73 12.93
CA TRP A 42 16.11 9.83 11.86
C TRP A 42 15.46 10.05 10.49
N LEU A 43 14.42 9.28 10.14
CA LEU A 43 13.70 9.46 8.87
C LEU A 43 13.10 10.87 8.75
N LYS A 44 12.43 11.31 9.80
CA LYS A 44 11.81 12.64 9.86
C LYS A 44 12.84 13.76 9.72
N GLU A 45 13.92 13.74 10.51
CA GLU A 45 14.99 14.74 10.46
C GLU A 45 15.62 14.82 9.06
N ARG A 46 15.83 13.69 8.40
CA ARG A 46 16.39 13.64 7.04
C ARG A 46 15.42 14.22 6.01
N ALA A 47 14.13 13.90 6.13
CA ALA A 47 13.06 14.41 5.28
C ALA A 47 12.92 15.93 5.43
N GLU A 48 12.83 16.43 6.67
CA GLU A 48 12.74 17.87 6.98
C GLU A 48 13.96 18.65 6.50
N ALA A 49 15.15 18.05 6.56
CA ALA A 49 16.38 18.65 6.05
C ALA A 49 16.51 18.61 4.52
N GLY A 50 15.56 18.01 3.78
CA GLY A 50 15.64 17.83 2.33
C GLY A 50 16.81 16.93 1.91
N SER A 51 17.23 16.01 2.79
CA SER A 51 18.41 15.13 2.62
C SER A 51 18.06 13.64 2.57
N LEU A 52 16.76 13.33 2.50
CA LEU A 52 16.27 11.96 2.41
C LEU A 52 16.12 11.56 0.94
N ASP A 53 17.07 10.78 0.43
CA ASP A 53 16.94 10.17 -0.89
C ASP A 53 16.02 8.95 -0.84
N LEU A 54 15.05 8.90 -1.75
CA LEU A 54 14.10 7.79 -1.89
C LEU A 54 14.37 7.01 -3.21
N PRO A 55 14.45 5.67 -3.17
CA PRO A 55 14.38 4.81 -1.99
C PRO A 55 15.63 4.92 -1.10
N VAL A 56 15.44 4.74 0.21
CA VAL A 56 16.50 4.73 1.22
C VAL A 56 17.29 3.44 1.13
N ASP A 57 18.62 3.52 1.28
CA ASP A 57 19.48 2.34 1.40
C ASP A 57 18.99 1.44 2.56
N ARG A 58 18.84 0.14 2.28
CA ARG A 58 18.29 -0.85 3.21
C ARG A 58 19.00 -0.87 4.57
N ARG A 59 20.28 -0.52 4.61
CA ARG A 59 21.06 -0.45 5.86
C ARG A 59 20.53 0.61 6.82
N TYR A 60 19.93 1.68 6.32
CA TYR A 60 19.40 2.78 7.15
C TYR A 60 17.92 2.61 7.53
N ILE A 61 17.23 1.58 7.02
CA ILE A 61 15.83 1.27 7.35
C ILE A 61 15.65 -0.16 7.89
N ALA A 62 16.75 -0.81 8.28
CA ALA A 62 16.73 -2.18 8.76
C ALA A 62 15.83 -2.35 10.00
N THR A 63 15.83 -1.38 10.91
CA THR A 63 14.96 -1.39 12.10
C THR A 63 13.50 -1.34 11.71
N LEU A 64 13.10 -0.42 10.82
CA LEU A 64 11.71 -0.32 10.33
C LEU A 64 11.26 -1.65 9.72
N ALA A 65 12.08 -2.25 8.86
CA ALA A 65 11.76 -3.52 8.22
C ALA A 65 11.67 -4.68 9.22
N TYR A 66 12.58 -4.74 10.19
CA TYR A 66 12.61 -5.78 11.22
C TYR A 66 11.39 -5.68 12.14
N VAL A 67 11.13 -4.50 12.70
CA VAL A 67 10.02 -4.26 13.63
C VAL A 67 8.67 -4.60 13.00
N PHE A 68 8.47 -4.19 11.74
CA PHE A 68 7.28 -4.53 10.96
C PHE A 68 7.16 -6.04 10.71
N THR A 69 8.23 -6.69 10.22
CA THR A 69 8.20 -8.12 9.85
C THR A 69 7.92 -9.01 11.05
N GLU A 70 8.52 -8.70 12.20
CA GLU A 70 8.31 -9.44 13.44
C GLU A 70 6.99 -9.08 14.14
N GLY A 71 6.26 -8.06 13.66
CA GLY A 71 5.08 -7.53 14.36
C GLY A 71 5.40 -7.10 15.79
N SER A 72 6.61 -6.58 16.02
CA SER A 72 7.14 -6.36 17.38
C SER A 72 6.35 -5.31 18.18
N LEU A 73 5.57 -4.47 17.50
CA LEU A 73 4.71 -3.47 18.13
C LEU A 73 3.25 -3.92 18.30
N ARG A 74 2.91 -5.17 17.95
CA ARG A 74 1.53 -5.68 18.01
C ARG A 74 0.92 -5.57 19.41
N TRP A 75 1.73 -5.69 20.45
CA TRP A 75 1.30 -5.64 21.85
C TRP A 75 0.85 -4.23 22.29
N LEU A 76 1.13 -3.18 21.50
CA LEU A 76 0.68 -1.81 21.75
C LEU A 76 -0.84 -1.60 21.57
N ALA A 77 -1.56 -2.66 21.21
CA ALA A 77 -2.99 -2.64 20.95
C ALA A 77 -3.68 -3.83 21.62
N THR A 78 -4.94 -3.66 21.97
CA THR A 78 -5.78 -4.65 22.64
C THR A 78 -6.40 -5.66 21.67
N SER A 79 -6.42 -5.34 20.38
CA SER A 79 -6.96 -6.17 19.32
C SER A 79 -6.13 -6.09 18.03
N ARG A 80 -6.31 -7.05 17.12
CA ARG A 80 -5.68 -7.00 15.78
C ARG A 80 -6.16 -5.79 14.99
N GLU A 81 -7.45 -5.46 15.09
CA GLU A 81 -8.02 -4.32 14.37
C GLU A 81 -7.41 -3.00 14.85
N GLU A 82 -7.32 -2.80 16.16
CA GLU A 82 -6.66 -1.62 16.72
C GLU A 82 -5.19 -1.56 16.31
N TYR A 83 -4.45 -2.69 16.35
CA TYR A 83 -3.05 -2.73 15.90
C TYR A 83 -2.90 -2.31 14.44
N VAL A 84 -3.75 -2.86 13.57
CA VAL A 84 -3.71 -2.58 12.13
C VAL A 84 -3.88 -1.09 11.88
N TRP A 85 -4.94 -0.50 12.44
CA TRP A 85 -5.32 0.89 12.17
C TRP A 85 -4.44 1.91 12.87
N THR A 86 -3.81 1.57 14.00
CA THR A 86 -3.00 2.53 14.78
C THR A 86 -1.49 2.38 14.57
N VAL A 87 -1.01 1.28 14.00
CA VAL A 87 0.42 1.01 13.84
C VAL A 87 0.76 0.44 12.47
N GLU A 88 0.25 -0.75 12.13
CA GLU A 88 0.75 -1.54 10.99
C GLU A 88 0.54 -0.85 9.63
N VAL A 89 -0.58 -0.12 9.47
CA VAL A 89 -0.84 0.69 8.27
C VAL A 89 0.28 1.71 8.04
N TYR A 90 0.68 2.42 9.09
CA TYR A 90 1.71 3.47 9.00
C TYR A 90 3.11 2.86 8.82
N GLU A 91 3.41 1.72 9.45
CA GLU A 91 4.64 0.97 9.19
C GLU A 91 4.74 0.53 7.72
N LYS A 92 3.63 0.01 7.16
CA LYS A 92 3.56 -0.43 5.77
C LYS A 92 3.66 0.74 4.78
N ARG A 93 3.07 1.89 5.10
CA ARG A 93 3.22 3.13 4.32
C ARG A 93 4.66 3.61 4.32
N LEU A 94 5.31 3.66 5.50
CA LEU A 94 6.73 4.01 5.59
C LEU A 94 7.63 3.04 4.83
N LEU A 95 7.35 1.73 4.85
CA LEU A 95 8.10 0.78 4.03
C LEU A 95 7.88 1.01 2.53
N SER A 96 6.65 1.32 2.11
CA SER A 96 6.36 1.66 0.72
C SER A 96 7.12 2.91 0.24
N LEU A 97 7.16 3.94 1.07
CA LEU A 97 7.89 5.18 0.80
C LEU A 97 9.41 4.93 0.80
N THR A 98 9.94 4.37 1.88
CA THR A 98 11.39 4.30 2.11
C THR A 98 12.06 3.17 1.35
N LYS A 99 11.53 1.95 1.40
CA LYS A 99 12.14 0.78 0.75
C LYS A 99 11.94 0.77 -0.76
N HIS A 100 10.81 1.28 -1.22
CA HIS A 100 10.40 1.19 -2.63
C HIS A 100 10.37 2.53 -3.35
N GLY A 101 10.48 3.67 -2.64
CA GLY A 101 10.36 5.00 -3.26
C GLY A 101 8.98 5.23 -3.89
N SER A 102 7.96 4.48 -3.45
CA SER A 102 6.64 4.48 -4.09
C SER A 102 5.82 5.68 -3.65
N PHE A 103 4.93 6.15 -4.51
CA PHE A 103 3.84 7.04 -4.11
C PHE A 103 2.76 6.26 -3.36
N LEU A 104 2.23 6.86 -2.29
CA LEU A 104 1.08 6.29 -1.58
C LEU A 104 -0.20 6.41 -2.41
N ALA A 105 -1.10 5.46 -2.22
CA ALA A 105 -2.47 5.55 -2.71
C ALA A 105 -3.20 6.68 -1.96
N LYS A 106 -3.69 7.68 -2.70
CA LYS A 106 -4.44 8.83 -2.18
C LYS A 106 -5.83 8.89 -2.82
N ARG A 107 -6.78 9.55 -2.15
CA ARG A 107 -8.22 9.54 -2.52
C ARG A 107 -8.48 10.09 -3.92
N GLU A 108 -7.73 11.11 -4.32
CA GLU A 108 -7.81 11.70 -5.66
C GLU A 108 -7.49 10.70 -6.79
N TYR A 109 -6.89 9.55 -6.47
CA TYR A 109 -6.60 8.49 -7.44
C TYR A 109 -7.62 7.33 -7.46
N TYR A 110 -8.63 7.35 -6.57
CA TYR A 110 -9.61 6.26 -6.48
C TYR A 110 -10.39 6.05 -7.79
N PRO A 111 -10.81 7.09 -8.52
CA PRO A 111 -11.51 6.91 -9.79
C PRO A 111 -10.69 6.11 -10.82
N TYR A 112 -9.37 6.29 -10.87
CA TYR A 112 -8.51 5.60 -11.84
C TYR A 112 -8.34 4.12 -11.50
N VAL A 113 -8.25 3.78 -10.21
CA VAL A 113 -8.22 2.38 -9.78
C VAL A 113 -9.57 1.71 -9.95
N ALA A 114 -10.68 2.43 -9.75
CA ALA A 114 -12.01 1.92 -10.08
C ALA A 114 -12.11 1.54 -11.57
N ARG A 115 -11.60 2.38 -12.48
CA ARG A 115 -11.50 2.00 -13.92
C ARG A 115 -10.67 0.73 -14.11
N CYS A 116 -9.53 0.58 -13.42
CA CYS A 116 -8.73 -0.65 -13.49
C CYS A 116 -9.50 -1.88 -13.00
N VAL A 117 -10.31 -1.73 -11.95
CA VAL A 117 -11.20 -2.79 -11.48
C VAL A 117 -12.23 -3.18 -12.55
N ASP A 118 -12.87 -2.20 -13.19
CA ASP A 118 -13.82 -2.43 -14.28
C ASP A 118 -13.17 -3.13 -15.49
N LYS A 119 -11.95 -2.68 -15.87
CA LYS A 119 -11.16 -3.34 -16.91
C LYS A 119 -10.87 -4.79 -16.57
N LEU A 120 -10.47 -5.06 -15.32
CA LEU A 120 -10.17 -6.42 -14.88
C LEU A 120 -11.40 -7.32 -14.90
N ILE A 121 -12.56 -6.80 -14.50
CA ILE A 121 -13.86 -7.49 -14.64
C ILE A 121 -14.14 -7.78 -16.11
N GLY A 122 -13.90 -6.83 -17.01
CA GLY A 122 -14.05 -6.98 -18.45
C GLY A 122 -13.15 -8.07 -19.03
N ILE A 123 -11.87 -8.10 -18.64
CA ILE A 123 -10.90 -9.13 -19.03
C ILE A 123 -11.40 -10.52 -18.63
N LEU A 124 -11.84 -10.69 -17.39
CA LEU A 124 -12.37 -11.95 -16.89
C LEU A 124 -13.65 -12.37 -17.63
N ARG A 125 -14.60 -11.46 -17.82
CA ARG A 125 -15.88 -11.75 -18.50
C ARG A 125 -15.71 -12.11 -19.97
N ASN A 126 -14.69 -11.58 -20.64
CA ASN A 126 -14.38 -11.82 -22.05
C ASN A 126 -13.25 -12.85 -22.26
N ALA A 127 -12.93 -13.65 -21.24
CA ALA A 127 -11.89 -14.65 -21.34
C ALA A 127 -12.17 -15.64 -22.50
N SER A 128 -11.13 -15.97 -23.26
CA SER A 128 -11.21 -16.91 -24.39
C SER A 128 -11.40 -18.37 -23.95
N ARG A 129 -11.23 -18.64 -22.65
CA ARG A 129 -11.35 -19.95 -22.01
C ARG A 129 -12.39 -19.94 -20.88
N PRO A 130 -12.90 -21.11 -20.48
CA PRO A 130 -13.69 -21.21 -19.26
C PRO A 130 -12.93 -20.70 -18.03
N LEU A 131 -13.62 -19.90 -17.22
CA LEU A 131 -13.10 -19.45 -15.93
C LEU A 131 -13.22 -20.54 -14.86
N SER A 132 -12.20 -20.65 -14.01
CA SER A 132 -12.19 -21.40 -12.76
C SER A 132 -13.23 -20.88 -11.75
N ALA A 133 -13.42 -21.61 -10.64
CA ALA A 133 -14.35 -21.19 -9.59
C ALA A 133 -13.87 -19.90 -8.91
N GLU A 134 -12.56 -19.79 -8.70
CA GLU A 134 -11.87 -18.68 -8.08
C GLU A 134 -11.93 -17.44 -8.98
N GLU A 135 -11.69 -17.57 -10.29
CA GLU A 135 -11.83 -16.45 -11.23
C GLU A 135 -13.27 -15.90 -11.29
N LYS A 136 -14.28 -16.80 -11.25
CA LYS A 136 -15.69 -16.39 -11.16
C LYS A 136 -16.01 -15.71 -9.82
N GLY A 137 -15.41 -16.18 -8.72
CA GLY A 137 -15.51 -15.57 -7.40
C GLY A 137 -14.89 -14.19 -7.37
N CYS A 138 -13.72 -14.04 -7.99
CA CYS A 138 -12.96 -12.80 -8.11
C CYS A 138 -13.78 -11.70 -8.79
N ILE A 139 -14.56 -12.02 -9.82
CA ILE A 139 -15.49 -11.04 -10.43
C ILE A 139 -16.43 -10.43 -9.37
N ARG A 140 -17.03 -11.25 -8.50
CA ARG A 140 -17.95 -10.73 -7.46
C ARG A 140 -17.22 -9.82 -6.46
N GLU A 141 -16.05 -10.26 -6.01
CA GLU A 141 -15.20 -9.49 -5.10
C GLU A 141 -14.75 -8.16 -5.73
N LEU A 142 -14.41 -8.16 -7.02
CA LEU A 142 -14.04 -6.95 -7.77
C LEU A 142 -15.20 -5.97 -7.90
N ASN A 143 -16.44 -6.44 -8.13
CA ASN A 143 -17.61 -5.53 -8.16
C ASN A 143 -17.79 -4.83 -6.80
N VAL A 144 -17.70 -5.58 -5.69
CA VAL A 144 -17.76 -5.00 -4.34
C VAL A 144 -16.61 -4.02 -4.09
N LEU A 145 -15.41 -4.34 -4.58
CA LEU A 145 -14.24 -3.47 -4.47
C LEU A 145 -14.45 -2.15 -5.22
N GLY A 146 -14.93 -2.21 -6.46
CA GLY A 146 -15.22 -1.03 -7.28
C GLY A 146 -16.26 -0.10 -6.65
N ASP A 147 -17.33 -0.67 -6.10
CA ASP A 147 -18.37 0.08 -5.37
C ASP A 147 -17.79 0.81 -4.14
N LYS A 148 -17.01 0.10 -3.33
CA LYS A 148 -16.38 0.67 -2.13
C LYS A 148 -15.35 1.75 -2.47
N LEU A 149 -14.58 1.59 -3.56
CA LEU A 149 -13.66 2.62 -4.04
C LEU A 149 -14.42 3.89 -4.46
N THR A 150 -15.53 3.72 -5.18
CA THR A 150 -16.37 4.85 -5.64
C THR A 150 -17.01 5.60 -4.48
N ARG A 151 -17.34 4.91 -3.39
CA ARG A 151 -17.90 5.51 -2.16
C ARG A 151 -16.85 6.00 -1.17
N GLU A 152 -15.56 5.86 -1.51
CA GLU A 152 -14.43 6.18 -0.62
C GLU A 152 -14.48 5.42 0.73
N GLU A 153 -15.05 4.21 0.73
CA GLU A 153 -15.19 3.35 1.93
C GLU A 153 -13.94 2.48 2.19
N ILE A 154 -12.87 2.69 1.42
CA ILE A 154 -11.60 1.97 1.55
C ILE A 154 -10.50 2.96 1.92
N GLU A 155 -9.68 2.57 2.89
CA GLU A 155 -8.45 3.25 3.26
C GLU A 155 -7.26 2.30 3.00
N PRO A 156 -6.53 2.47 1.88
CA PRO A 156 -5.36 1.65 1.58
C PRO A 156 -4.16 1.95 2.52
N PRO A 157 -3.29 0.96 2.79
CA PRO A 157 -3.41 -0.44 2.42
C PRO A 157 -4.54 -1.14 3.18
N LEU A 158 -5.37 -1.90 2.45
CA LEU A 158 -6.38 -2.75 3.05
C LEU A 158 -5.72 -3.99 3.68
N MET A 159 -5.56 -3.96 5.00
CA MET A 159 -4.83 -4.96 5.80
C MET A 159 -5.75 -5.92 6.58
N ILE A 160 -7.04 -5.59 6.73
CA ILE A 160 -8.03 -6.38 7.47
C ILE A 160 -8.94 -7.11 6.47
N GLY A 161 -9.24 -8.37 6.76
CA GLY A 161 -10.28 -9.13 6.07
C GLY A 161 -9.75 -10.19 5.10
N ASN A 162 -10.45 -11.33 5.09
CA ASN A 162 -10.37 -12.38 4.06
C ASN A 162 -11.39 -12.14 2.94
N ASP A 163 -11.95 -10.93 2.87
CA ASP A 163 -13.11 -10.62 2.02
C ASP A 163 -12.78 -10.66 0.52
N TYR A 164 -11.50 -10.76 0.17
CA TYR A 164 -10.97 -10.81 -1.18
C TYR A 164 -10.13 -12.07 -1.42
N THR A 165 -10.62 -13.23 -0.93
CA THR A 165 -9.89 -14.50 -1.02
C THR A 165 -9.72 -14.93 -2.47
N ASN A 166 -10.76 -14.81 -3.30
CA ASN A 166 -10.67 -15.21 -4.70
C ASN A 166 -9.71 -14.32 -5.50
N PHE A 167 -9.68 -13.01 -5.21
CA PHE A 167 -8.70 -12.12 -5.83
C PHE A 167 -7.26 -12.52 -5.48
N ARG A 168 -6.99 -12.94 -4.23
CA ARG A 168 -5.66 -13.41 -3.81
C ARG A 168 -5.25 -14.72 -4.48
N GLU A 169 -6.20 -15.63 -4.70
CA GLU A 169 -5.95 -16.87 -5.46
C GLU A 169 -5.70 -16.59 -6.94
N VAL A 170 -6.45 -15.64 -7.54
CA VAL A 170 -6.29 -15.25 -8.94
C VAL A 170 -5.01 -14.45 -9.17
N TYR A 171 -4.60 -13.64 -8.20
CA TYR A 171 -3.41 -12.80 -8.25
C TYR A 171 -2.56 -12.97 -6.99
N ALA A 172 -1.52 -13.78 -7.10
CA ALA A 172 -0.40 -13.85 -6.19
C ALA A 172 0.86 -13.21 -6.83
N PRO A 173 1.80 -12.69 -6.03
CA PRO A 173 3.04 -12.13 -6.56
C PRO A 173 3.88 -13.10 -7.41
N TRP A 174 3.74 -14.40 -7.16
CA TRP A 174 4.49 -15.48 -7.83
C TRP A 174 3.66 -16.25 -8.86
N GLU A 175 2.35 -16.07 -8.88
CA GLU A 175 1.44 -16.82 -9.75
C GLU A 175 0.18 -15.99 -10.00
N CYS A 176 -0.20 -15.81 -11.25
CA CYS A 176 -1.46 -15.17 -11.59
C CYS A 176 -2.18 -16.05 -12.62
N THR A 177 -3.40 -16.45 -12.28
CA THR A 177 -4.16 -17.43 -13.07
C THR A 177 -4.65 -16.84 -14.38
N ILE A 178 -4.68 -15.51 -14.48
CA ILE A 178 -5.12 -14.75 -15.65
C ILE A 178 -3.95 -14.16 -16.45
N GLU A 179 -2.73 -14.70 -16.28
CA GLU A 179 -1.56 -14.29 -17.09
C GLU A 179 -1.72 -14.60 -18.57
N ASP A 180 -2.54 -15.62 -18.90
CA ASP A 180 -2.88 -15.98 -20.27
C ASP A 180 -3.85 -14.98 -20.92
N LEU A 181 -4.56 -14.17 -20.13
CA LEU A 181 -5.48 -13.17 -20.62
C LEU A 181 -4.74 -11.85 -20.90
N PRO A 182 -4.93 -11.22 -22.08
CA PRO A 182 -4.29 -9.95 -22.42
C PRO A 182 -4.47 -8.91 -21.32
N GLU A 183 -3.37 -8.29 -20.90
CA GLU A 183 -3.30 -7.28 -19.84
C GLU A 183 -3.73 -7.72 -18.42
N GLY A 184 -4.19 -8.97 -18.23
CA GLY A 184 -4.72 -9.45 -16.95
C GLY A 184 -3.75 -9.28 -15.79
N LYS A 185 -2.49 -9.72 -15.96
CA LYS A 185 -1.42 -9.55 -14.97
C LYS A 185 -1.08 -8.09 -14.65
N ALA A 186 -1.09 -7.24 -15.67
CA ALA A 186 -0.71 -5.84 -15.52
C ALA A 186 -1.79 -5.05 -14.75
N VAL A 187 -3.06 -5.21 -15.13
CA VAL A 187 -4.18 -4.52 -14.50
C VAL A 187 -4.41 -5.03 -13.07
N SER A 188 -4.37 -6.35 -12.85
CA SER A 188 -4.48 -6.93 -11.50
C SER A 188 -3.36 -6.46 -10.57
N ARG A 189 -2.15 -6.28 -11.07
CA ARG A 189 -1.04 -5.69 -10.30
C ARG A 189 -1.31 -4.26 -9.87
N VAL A 190 -1.90 -3.43 -10.72
CA VAL A 190 -2.28 -2.05 -10.36
C VAL A 190 -3.31 -2.06 -9.24
N VAL A 191 -4.40 -2.82 -9.40
CA VAL A 191 -5.45 -2.98 -8.38
C VAL A 191 -4.84 -3.49 -7.07
N SER A 192 -4.00 -4.52 -7.15
CA SER A 192 -3.38 -5.14 -5.97
C SER A 192 -2.48 -4.18 -5.22
N ASN A 193 -1.62 -3.46 -5.96
CA ASN A 193 -0.70 -2.49 -5.36
C ASN A 193 -1.44 -1.33 -4.73
N PHE A 194 -2.45 -0.79 -5.40
CA PHE A 194 -3.18 0.36 -4.90
C PHE A 194 -4.00 0.01 -3.65
N VAL A 195 -4.84 -1.02 -3.73
CA VAL A 195 -5.79 -1.36 -2.67
C VAL A 195 -5.10 -2.06 -1.51
N PHE A 196 -4.38 -3.16 -1.77
CA PHE A 196 -3.85 -4.00 -0.69
C PHE A 196 -2.47 -3.57 -0.22
N ASN A 197 -1.68 -2.92 -1.08
CA ASN A 197 -0.35 -2.43 -0.71
C ASN A 197 -0.29 -0.92 -0.45
N GLY A 198 -1.36 -0.17 -0.73
CA GLY A 198 -1.41 1.28 -0.47
C GLY A 198 -0.45 2.07 -1.35
N ARG A 199 -0.14 1.57 -2.55
CA ARG A 199 0.83 2.16 -3.48
C ARG A 199 0.21 2.39 -4.85
N ARG A 200 0.34 3.60 -5.37
CA ARG A 200 -0.06 3.88 -6.75
C ARG A 200 1.10 3.64 -7.73
N PRO A 201 0.81 3.43 -9.04
CA PRO A 201 1.84 3.32 -10.07
C PRO A 201 2.79 4.52 -10.06
N GLN A 202 4.07 4.29 -10.39
CA GLN A 202 5.07 5.34 -10.31
C GLN A 202 4.92 6.42 -11.39
N SER A 203 4.22 6.09 -12.46
CA SER A 203 3.82 7.03 -13.51
C SER A 203 2.69 7.95 -13.10
N TRP A 204 1.91 7.60 -12.07
CA TRP A 204 0.78 8.41 -11.58
C TRP A 204 1.30 9.52 -10.66
N VAL A 205 2.24 10.33 -11.16
CA VAL A 205 2.76 11.51 -10.43
C VAL A 205 1.67 12.57 -10.30
N THR A 206 0.78 12.65 -11.29
CA THR A 206 -0.40 13.51 -11.27
C THR A 206 -1.65 12.72 -11.66
N THR A 207 -2.82 13.30 -11.36
CA THR A 207 -4.12 12.77 -11.75
C THR A 207 -4.30 12.70 -13.27
N GLU A 208 -3.69 13.62 -14.04
CA GLU A 208 -3.73 13.60 -15.51
C GLU A 208 -2.94 12.41 -16.08
N ALA A 209 -1.79 12.08 -15.49
CA ALA A 209 -1.02 10.90 -15.90
C ALA A 209 -1.80 9.62 -15.61
N ALA A 210 -2.46 9.55 -14.45
CA ALA A 210 -3.34 8.43 -14.11
C ALA A 210 -4.55 8.34 -15.06
N ASP A 211 -5.15 9.46 -15.43
CA ASP A 211 -6.26 9.52 -16.38
C ASP A 211 -5.85 8.99 -17.76
N GLN A 212 -4.72 9.44 -18.29
CA GLN A 212 -4.20 8.99 -19.59
C GLN A 212 -3.94 7.48 -19.63
N GLU A 213 -3.37 6.91 -18.58
CA GLU A 213 -3.07 5.46 -18.52
C GLU A 213 -4.32 4.59 -18.30
N THR A 214 -5.39 5.17 -17.76
CA THR A 214 -6.63 4.44 -17.44
C THR A 214 -7.78 4.77 -18.37
N ASN A 215 -7.51 5.44 -19.48
CA ASN A 215 -8.49 5.76 -20.52
C ASN A 215 -8.47 4.68 -21.63
N PHE A 216 -9.03 3.51 -21.30
CA PHE A 216 -9.15 2.34 -22.18
C PHE A 216 -10.61 2.06 -22.56
#